data_AF-A0A534I0A5-F1
#
_entry.id   AF-A0A534I0A5-F1
#
_cell.length_a   1.000
_cell.length_b   1.000
_cell.length_c   1.000
_cell.angle_alpha   90.00
_cell.angle_beta   90.00
_cell.angle_gamma   90.00
#
_symmetry.space_group_name_H-M   'P 1'
#
loop_
_entity.id
_entity.type
_entity.pdbx_description
1 polymer ?
#
loop_
_entity_poly.entity_id
_entity_poly.type
_entity_poly.pdbx_seq_one_letter_code
_entity_poly.pdbx_strand_id
1 'polypeptide(L)'
;MTDRSHQAHETVEPSASFEPYLQLVRSVLPRATSVALYDAAGSLQWTTDATAGPDLHDLIENALQAGSPEGPGQMRLLEGGLPVYLCWLRDEREQLMAVVVVVCRASGDPDSKDRAFAITYALLRPVLECLRRELLSRTAIEGLSRAVKSRDRDLELLLGNGTADQPASDGGDELKGILLQAIEQVGASTAALIVPDKSIALLRSKDSKNKSRKDTQLVARAHRQLLSLAQIRHGPVIINKLAPDSA
;
A
#
# COMPACT_ATOMS: atom_id res chain seq x y z
N MET A 1 -34.78 -11.87 -22.98
CA MET A 1 -34.96 -12.10 -21.52
C MET A 1 -34.30 -13.43 -21.23
N THR A 2 -33.15 -13.56 -20.57
CA THR A 2 -32.28 -12.67 -19.80
C THR A 2 -30.89 -13.26 -19.92
N ASP A 3 -29.98 -12.48 -20.49
CA ASP A 3 -28.53 -12.72 -20.52
C ASP A 3 -28.01 -12.48 -19.10
N ARG A 4 -27.50 -13.53 -18.44
CA ARG A 4 -26.90 -13.44 -17.11
C ARG A 4 -25.40 -13.59 -17.29
N SER A 5 -24.78 -12.46 -17.59
CA SER A 5 -23.35 -12.24 -17.60
C SER A 5 -22.78 -12.63 -16.24
N HIS A 6 -22.27 -13.86 -16.13
CA HIS A 6 -21.27 -14.21 -15.13
C HIS A 6 -19.96 -13.54 -15.56
N GLN A 7 -19.85 -12.24 -15.29
CA GLN A 7 -18.54 -11.64 -15.02
C GLN A 7 -18.05 -12.27 -13.72
N ALA A 8 -17.46 -13.45 -13.83
CA ALA A 8 -16.48 -13.90 -12.86
C ALA A 8 -15.40 -12.81 -12.86
N HIS A 9 -15.35 -12.05 -11.77
CA HIS A 9 -14.16 -11.31 -11.41
C HIS A 9 -13.02 -12.33 -11.43
N GLU A 10 -12.25 -12.31 -12.51
CA GLU A 10 -10.94 -12.92 -12.58
C GLU A 10 -10.05 -12.05 -11.68
N THR A 11 -10.21 -12.20 -10.36
CA THR A 11 -9.22 -11.79 -9.39
C THR A 11 -7.96 -12.56 -9.75
N VAL A 12 -7.06 -11.85 -10.42
CA VAL A 12 -5.66 -12.21 -10.58
C VAL A 12 -5.10 -12.46 -9.18
N GLU A 13 -5.11 -13.71 -8.72
CA GLU A 13 -4.25 -14.16 -7.63
C GLU A 13 -3.37 -15.30 -8.15
N PRO A 14 -2.39 -14.99 -9.01
CA PRO A 14 -1.34 -15.93 -9.30
C PRO A 14 -0.52 -16.07 -8.02
N SER A 15 -0.72 -17.18 -7.33
CA SER A 15 0.41 -17.96 -6.81
C SER A 15 1.42 -17.21 -5.93
N ALA A 16 0.98 -16.70 -4.78
CA ALA A 16 1.85 -16.53 -3.62
C ALA A 16 1.86 -17.81 -2.78
N SER A 17 2.04 -18.97 -3.41
CA SER A 17 2.12 -20.25 -2.70
C SER A 17 3.36 -20.23 -1.80
N PHE A 18 3.18 -19.93 -0.51
CA PHE A 18 4.21 -20.13 0.51
C PHE A 18 4.32 -21.61 0.91
N GLU A 19 3.59 -22.51 0.23
CA GLU A 19 3.59 -23.95 0.42
C GLU A 19 4.99 -24.60 0.38
N PRO A 20 5.94 -24.20 -0.50
CA PRO A 20 7.29 -24.76 -0.46
C PRO A 20 8.01 -24.45 0.85
N TYR A 21 7.81 -23.25 1.41
CA TYR A 21 8.38 -22.87 2.70
C TYR A 21 7.77 -23.69 3.84
N LEU A 22 6.50 -24.07 3.74
CA LEU A 22 5.88 -25.01 4.68
C LEU A 22 6.55 -26.39 4.65
N GLN A 23 6.78 -26.94 3.46
CA GLN A 23 7.44 -28.24 3.34
C GLN A 23 8.82 -28.21 3.99
N LEU A 24 9.54 -27.09 3.87
CA LEU A 24 10.81 -26.86 4.54
C LEU A 24 10.65 -26.70 6.06
N VAL A 25 9.65 -25.96 6.55
CA VAL A 25 9.38 -25.87 7.99
C VAL A 25 9.06 -27.26 8.56
N ARG A 26 8.25 -28.07 7.87
CA ARG A 26 7.89 -29.43 8.31
C ARG A 26 9.05 -30.42 8.23
N SER A 27 9.96 -30.28 7.27
CA SER A 27 11.14 -31.14 7.19
C SER A 27 12.13 -30.87 8.33
N VAL A 28 12.23 -29.61 8.75
CA VAL A 28 13.10 -29.14 9.82
C VAL A 28 12.46 -29.34 11.21
N LEU A 29 11.15 -29.14 11.30
CA LEU A 29 10.33 -29.32 12.50
C LEU A 29 9.18 -30.29 12.22
N PRO A 30 9.40 -31.62 12.34
CA PRO A 30 8.38 -32.63 12.07
C PRO A 30 7.13 -32.51 12.96
N ARG A 31 7.26 -31.77 14.07
CA ARG A 31 6.21 -31.53 15.06
C ARG A 31 5.34 -30.32 14.75
N ALA A 32 5.69 -29.53 13.72
CA ALA A 32 4.90 -28.40 13.28
C ALA A 32 3.52 -28.88 12.78
N THR A 33 2.46 -28.40 13.41
CA THR A 33 1.07 -28.66 13.02
C THR A 33 0.56 -27.59 12.07
N SER A 34 0.84 -26.33 12.39
CA SER A 34 0.41 -25.17 11.62
C SER A 34 1.53 -24.16 11.48
N VAL A 35 1.57 -23.48 10.34
CA VAL A 35 2.41 -22.33 10.06
C VAL A 35 1.54 -21.20 9.53
N ALA A 36 1.75 -20.01 10.05
CA ALA A 36 1.09 -18.80 9.59
C ALA A 36 2.09 -17.66 9.40
N LEU A 37 1.81 -16.81 8.43
CA LEU A 37 2.57 -15.62 8.09
C LEU A 37 1.67 -14.41 8.31
N TYR A 38 2.14 -13.50 9.14
CA TYR A 38 1.50 -12.22 9.41
C TYR A 38 2.39 -11.10 8.92
N ASP A 39 1.81 -10.00 8.47
CA ASP A 39 2.58 -8.79 8.16
C ASP A 39 2.98 -8.02 9.43
N ALA A 40 3.73 -6.93 9.24
CA ALA A 40 4.14 -6.03 10.31
C ALA A 40 2.98 -5.37 11.07
N ALA A 41 1.77 -5.32 10.48
CA ALA A 41 0.58 -4.77 11.11
C ALA A 41 -0.23 -5.83 11.88
N GLY A 42 0.18 -7.10 11.84
CA GLY A 42 -0.55 -8.21 12.47
C GLY A 42 -1.70 -8.74 11.63
N SER A 43 -1.79 -8.37 10.35
CA SER A 43 -2.76 -8.96 9.42
C SER A 43 -2.27 -10.32 8.93
N LEU A 44 -3.17 -11.29 8.87
CA LEU A 44 -2.87 -12.62 8.36
C LEU A 44 -2.70 -12.57 6.84
N GLN A 45 -1.49 -12.86 6.37
CA GLN A 45 -1.16 -12.94 4.94
C GLN A 45 -1.33 -14.36 4.40
N TRP A 46 -1.01 -15.37 5.22
CA TRP A 46 -1.10 -16.76 4.81
C TRP A 46 -1.14 -17.71 6.01
N THR A 47 -1.86 -18.83 5.90
CA THR A 47 -1.91 -19.88 6.94
C THR A 47 -2.08 -21.25 6.31
N THR A 48 -1.50 -22.27 6.94
CA THR A 48 -1.77 -23.68 6.62
C THR A 48 -3.02 -24.23 7.29
N ASP A 49 -3.45 -23.58 8.36
CA ASP A 49 -4.60 -23.99 9.14
C ASP A 49 -5.81 -23.15 8.73
N ALA A 50 -6.79 -23.81 8.11
CA ALA A 50 -8.07 -23.20 7.75
C ALA A 50 -8.89 -22.78 8.98
N THR A 51 -8.50 -23.26 10.17
CA THR A 51 -9.10 -22.98 11.47
C THR A 51 -8.16 -22.22 12.39
N ALA A 52 -7.30 -21.34 11.86
CA ALA A 52 -6.50 -20.44 12.69
C ALA A 52 -7.43 -19.68 13.67
N GLY A 53 -7.44 -20.14 14.92
CA GLY A 53 -8.36 -19.64 15.94
C GLY A 53 -8.07 -18.20 16.35
N PRO A 54 -9.04 -17.51 16.98
CA PRO A 54 -8.88 -16.14 17.47
C PRO A 54 -7.65 -15.98 18.39
N ASP A 55 -7.32 -17.02 19.14
CA ASP A 55 -6.18 -17.07 20.08
C ASP A 55 -4.84 -16.72 19.43
N LEU A 56 -4.61 -17.09 18.16
CA LEU A 56 -3.37 -16.78 17.46
C LEU A 56 -3.29 -15.30 17.06
N HIS A 57 -4.42 -14.73 16.64
CA HIS A 57 -4.48 -13.32 16.27
C HIS A 57 -4.26 -12.43 17.50
N ASP A 58 -4.96 -12.72 18.60
CA ASP A 58 -4.81 -12.00 19.86
C ASP A 58 -3.37 -12.11 20.39
N LEU A 59 -2.75 -13.28 20.28
CA LEU A 59 -1.36 -13.48 20.70
C LEU A 59 -0.39 -12.59 19.92
N ILE A 60 -0.58 -12.45 18.61
CA ILE A 60 0.28 -11.63 17.75
C ILE A 60 0.04 -10.16 18.01
N GLU A 61 -1.22 -9.75 18.11
CA GLU A 61 -1.56 -8.36 18.42
C GLU A 61 -0.92 -7.95 19.75
N ASN A 62 -1.06 -8.77 20.80
CA ASN A 62 -0.40 -8.54 22.09
C ASN A 62 1.13 -8.50 21.96
N ALA A 63 1.72 -9.39 21.16
CA ALA A 63 3.17 -9.42 20.96
C ALA A 63 3.69 -8.21 20.17
N LEU A 64 2.90 -7.66 19.24
CA LEU A 64 3.23 -6.44 18.49
C LEU A 64 3.02 -5.18 19.35
N GLN A 65 1.94 -5.14 20.14
CA GLN A 65 1.64 -4.04 21.08
C GLN A 65 2.67 -3.93 22.21
N ALA A 66 3.22 -5.06 22.68
CA ALA A 66 4.31 -5.09 23.66
C ALA A 66 5.62 -4.46 23.12
N GLY A 67 5.65 -4.06 21.84
CA GLY A 67 6.83 -3.63 21.12
C GLY A 67 7.59 -4.84 20.58
N SER A 68 8.10 -4.74 19.35
CA SER A 68 8.90 -5.81 18.75
C SER A 68 10.12 -6.07 19.63
N PRO A 69 10.18 -7.20 20.37
CA PRO A 69 11.23 -7.40 21.36
C PRO A 69 12.59 -7.54 20.66
N GLU A 70 13.66 -7.13 21.35
CA GLU A 70 15.02 -7.31 20.85
C GLU A 70 15.28 -8.81 20.62
N GLY A 71 15.78 -9.13 19.43
CA GLY A 71 16.14 -10.50 19.06
C GLY A 71 15.26 -11.15 17.98
N PRO A 72 15.49 -12.46 17.73
CA PRO A 72 14.93 -13.17 16.58
C PRO A 72 13.47 -13.64 16.73
N GLY A 73 12.92 -13.62 17.95
CA GLY A 73 11.60 -14.19 18.20
C GLY A 73 11.37 -14.54 19.66
N GLN A 74 10.28 -15.25 19.92
CA GLN A 74 9.92 -15.78 21.24
C GLN A 74 9.11 -17.06 21.14
N MET A 75 9.10 -17.87 22.19
CA MET A 75 8.20 -19.00 22.34
C MET A 75 7.10 -18.70 23.36
N ARG A 76 5.86 -19.04 23.02
CA ARG A 76 4.68 -18.96 23.88
C ARG A 76 4.02 -20.33 23.96
N LEU A 77 3.29 -20.55 25.04
CA LEU A 77 2.45 -21.75 25.19
C LEU A 77 1.00 -21.29 25.08
N LEU A 78 0.26 -21.88 24.16
CA LEU A 78 -1.20 -21.72 24.10
C LEU A 78 -1.87 -22.58 25.17
N GLU A 79 -3.16 -22.36 25.36
CA GLU A 79 -4.01 -23.24 26.15
C GLU A 79 -3.89 -24.69 25.65
N GLY A 80 -3.85 -25.64 26.60
CA GLY A 80 -3.59 -27.05 26.27
C GLY A 80 -2.11 -27.42 26.07
N GLY A 81 -1.17 -26.51 26.34
CA GLY A 81 0.27 -26.83 26.36
C GLY A 81 0.90 -26.96 24.99
N LEU A 82 0.31 -26.32 23.98
CA LEU A 82 0.84 -26.29 22.61
C LEU A 82 1.91 -25.19 22.48
N PRO A 83 3.18 -25.54 22.20
CA PRO A 83 4.22 -24.54 21.97
C PRO A 83 4.02 -23.82 20.63
N VAL A 84 4.09 -22.50 20.67
CA VAL A 84 4.00 -21.59 19.53
C VAL A 84 5.27 -20.76 19.45
N TYR A 85 5.95 -20.85 18.32
CA TYR A 85 7.18 -20.11 18.05
C TYR A 85 6.84 -18.93 17.15
N LEU A 86 7.17 -17.73 17.62
CA LEU A 86 7.03 -16.48 16.89
C LEU A 86 8.42 -16.07 16.44
N CYS A 87 8.63 -16.01 15.14
CA CYS A 87 9.90 -15.60 14.54
C CYS A 87 9.71 -14.24 13.85
N TRP A 88 10.49 -13.25 14.28
CA TRP A 88 10.46 -11.91 13.70
C TRP A 88 11.29 -11.90 12.41
N LEU A 89 10.69 -11.52 11.29
CA LEU A 89 11.39 -11.26 10.04
C LEU A 89 11.60 -9.76 9.89
N ARG A 90 12.87 -9.34 9.81
CA ARG A 90 13.25 -7.94 9.68
C ARG A 90 13.86 -7.64 8.32
N ASP A 91 13.72 -6.40 7.88
CA ASP A 91 14.39 -5.89 6.68
C ASP A 91 15.86 -5.54 6.99
N GLU A 92 16.56 -5.04 5.98
CA GLU A 92 17.96 -4.58 6.11
C GLU A 92 18.13 -3.35 7.03
N ARG A 93 17.03 -2.71 7.46
CA ARG A 93 16.99 -1.58 8.39
C ARG A 93 16.56 -2.00 9.80
N GLU A 94 16.53 -3.31 10.08
CA GLU A 94 16.04 -3.90 11.33
C GLU A 94 14.56 -3.60 11.63
N GLN A 95 13.79 -3.17 10.63
CA GLN A 95 12.36 -2.95 10.75
C GLN A 95 11.62 -4.27 10.59
N LEU A 96 10.64 -4.51 11.45
CA LEU A 96 9.78 -5.69 11.34
C LEU A 96 9.02 -5.65 10.01
N MET A 97 9.17 -6.69 9.21
CA MET A 97 8.45 -6.88 7.95
C MET A 97 7.28 -7.83 8.11
N ALA A 98 7.52 -8.94 8.81
CA ALA A 98 6.57 -10.02 8.94
C ALA A 98 6.85 -10.87 10.19
N VAL A 99 5.86 -11.64 10.60
CA VAL A 99 5.95 -12.59 11.72
C VAL A 99 5.61 -13.97 11.20
N VAL A 100 6.53 -14.92 11.38
CA VAL A 100 6.28 -16.33 11.09
C VAL A 100 5.90 -17.01 12.40
N VAL A 101 4.72 -17.62 12.40
CA VAL A 101 4.18 -18.33 13.55
C VAL A 101 4.19 -19.81 13.25
N VAL A 102 4.84 -20.60 14.10
CA VAL A 102 4.88 -22.07 13.98
C VAL A 102 4.28 -22.68 15.23
N VAL A 103 3.15 -23.38 15.06
CA VAL A 103 2.49 -24.14 16.12
C VAL A 103 3.00 -25.57 16.08
N CYS A 104 3.40 -26.11 17.22
CA CYS A 104 3.91 -27.46 17.36
C CYS A 104 3.02 -28.28 18.30
N ARG A 105 2.96 -29.60 18.09
CA ARG A 105 2.29 -30.52 19.04
C ARG A 105 2.96 -30.44 20.41
N ALA A 106 2.20 -30.61 21.49
CA ALA A 106 2.68 -30.57 22.87
C ALA A 106 3.89 -31.51 23.10
N SER A 107 4.92 -31.00 23.80
CA SER A 107 6.10 -31.77 24.23
C SER A 107 6.01 -32.04 25.72
N GLY A 108 6.27 -33.28 26.14
CA GLY A 108 6.25 -33.67 27.56
C GLY A 108 7.41 -33.10 28.39
N ASP A 109 8.26 -32.24 27.81
CA ASP A 109 9.40 -31.65 28.50
C ASP A 109 9.30 -30.11 28.46
N PRO A 110 8.96 -29.46 29.59
CA PRO A 110 8.83 -28.01 29.71
C PRO A 110 10.16 -27.30 29.97
N ASP A 111 11.30 -27.94 29.64
CA ASP A 111 12.62 -27.39 29.92
C ASP A 111 12.84 -26.04 29.21
N SER A 112 13.55 -25.14 29.90
CA SER A 112 13.60 -23.67 29.69
C SER A 112 13.14 -23.15 28.31
N LYS A 113 12.05 -22.38 28.31
CA LYS A 113 11.41 -21.81 27.09
C LYS A 113 12.40 -21.14 26.14
N ASP A 114 13.40 -20.44 26.69
CA ASP A 114 14.41 -19.72 25.93
C ASP A 114 15.39 -20.65 25.21
N ARG A 115 15.80 -21.76 25.85
CA ARG A 115 16.65 -22.78 25.23
C ARG A 115 15.90 -23.53 24.13
N ALA A 116 14.63 -23.85 24.38
CA ALA A 116 13.76 -24.48 23.39
C ALA A 116 13.56 -23.59 22.15
N PHE A 117 13.37 -22.28 22.36
CA PHE A 117 13.30 -21.30 21.27
C PHE A 117 14.62 -21.22 20.51
N ALA A 118 15.76 -21.05 21.20
CA ALA A 118 17.06 -20.90 20.54
C ALA A 118 17.41 -22.08 19.63
N ILE A 119 17.15 -23.32 20.07
CA ILE A 119 17.39 -24.53 19.28
C ILE A 119 16.44 -24.58 18.07
N THR A 120 15.16 -24.31 18.29
CA THR A 120 14.13 -24.35 17.24
C THR A 120 14.38 -23.26 16.19
N TYR A 121 14.74 -22.06 16.62
CA TYR A 121 15.11 -20.95 15.75
C TYR A 121 16.37 -21.27 14.94
N ALA A 122 17.40 -21.87 15.55
CA ALA A 122 18.61 -22.28 14.83
C ALA A 122 18.31 -23.26 13.69
N LEU A 123 17.36 -24.17 13.91
CA LEU A 123 16.88 -25.10 12.89
C LEU A 123 16.07 -24.38 11.80
N LEU A 124 15.18 -23.47 12.17
CA LEU A 124 14.33 -22.71 11.24
C LEU A 124 15.08 -21.65 10.42
N ARG A 125 16.23 -21.18 10.91
CA ARG A 125 16.98 -20.06 10.34
C ARG A 125 17.15 -20.13 8.82
N PRO A 126 17.55 -21.25 8.20
CA PRO A 126 17.71 -21.31 6.75
C PRO A 126 16.38 -21.07 6.01
N VAL A 127 15.28 -21.60 6.53
CA VAL A 127 13.95 -21.45 5.93
C VAL A 127 13.44 -20.02 6.08
N LEU A 128 13.65 -19.43 7.27
CA LEU A 128 13.30 -18.05 7.56
C LEU A 128 14.08 -17.06 6.68
N GLU A 129 15.37 -17.30 6.44
CA GLU A 129 16.18 -16.47 5.53
C GLU A 129 15.71 -16.56 4.07
N CYS A 130 15.35 -17.76 3.60
CA CYS A 130 14.77 -17.92 2.26
C CYS A 130 13.46 -17.15 2.14
N LEU A 131 12.57 -17.26 3.14
CA LEU A 131 11.31 -16.55 3.17
C LEU A 131 11.51 -15.02 3.26
N ARG A 132 12.46 -14.55 4.10
CA ARG A 132 12.82 -13.14 4.21
C ARG A 132 13.25 -12.56 2.85
N ARG A 133 14.12 -13.28 2.13
CA ARG A 133 14.59 -12.87 0.79
C ARG A 133 13.46 -12.81 -0.22
N GLU A 134 12.55 -13.78 -0.19
CA GLU A 134 11.38 -13.79 -1.06
C GLU A 134 10.45 -12.60 -0.78
N LEU A 135 10.18 -12.28 0.49
CA LEU A 135 9.35 -11.12 0.86
C LEU A 135 10.00 -9.79 0.45
N LEU A 136 11.32 -9.66 0.62
CA LEU A 136 12.08 -8.50 0.12
C LEU A 136 12.01 -8.38 -1.41
N SER A 137 12.12 -9.49 -2.13
CA SER A 137 11.99 -9.52 -3.58
C SER A 137 10.60 -9.06 -4.04
N ARG A 138 9.54 -9.60 -3.41
CA ARG A 138 8.15 -9.25 -3.74
C ARG A 138 7.86 -7.79 -3.50
N THR A 139 8.22 -7.26 -2.34
CA THR A 139 8.04 -5.84 -2.02
C THR A 139 8.80 -4.93 -2.98
N ALA A 140 10.01 -5.31 -3.41
CA ALA A 140 10.77 -4.60 -4.43
C ALA A 140 10.09 -4.63 -5.81
N ILE A 141 9.58 -5.79 -6.24
CA ILE A 141 8.86 -5.95 -7.51
C ILE A 141 7.56 -5.14 -7.50
N GLU A 142 6.80 -5.17 -6.42
CA GLU A 142 5.58 -4.38 -6.26
C GLU A 142 5.87 -2.88 -6.27
N GLY A 143 6.97 -2.46 -5.62
CA GLY A 143 7.46 -1.09 -5.67
C GLY A 143 7.80 -0.66 -7.09
N LEU A 144 8.54 -1.51 -7.81
CA LEU A 144 8.92 -1.26 -9.21
C LEU A 144 7.68 -1.23 -10.12
N SER A 145 6.75 -2.17 -9.99
CA SER A 145 5.50 -2.22 -10.76
C SER A 145 4.68 -0.95 -10.57
N ARG A 146 4.55 -0.46 -9.33
CA ARG A 146 3.87 0.81 -9.03
C ARG A 146 4.59 2.00 -9.67
N ALA A 147 5.92 2.04 -9.59
CA ALA A 147 6.71 3.11 -10.20
C ALA A 147 6.60 3.11 -11.73
N VAL A 148 6.67 1.94 -12.37
CA VAL A 148 6.49 1.79 -13.83
C VAL A 148 5.08 2.24 -14.23
N LYS A 149 4.03 1.75 -13.56
CA LYS A 149 2.65 2.19 -13.83
C LYS A 149 2.45 3.70 -13.67
N SER A 150 3.12 4.33 -12.70
CA SER A 150 3.09 5.79 -12.53
C SER A 150 3.74 6.49 -13.73
N ARG A 151 4.91 6.01 -14.18
CA ARG A 151 5.62 6.60 -15.31
C ARG A 151 4.90 6.38 -16.63
N ASP A 152 4.30 5.20 -16.82
CA ASP A 152 3.47 4.91 -17.99
C ASP A 152 2.28 5.86 -18.06
N ARG A 153 1.61 6.11 -16.93
CA ARG A 153 0.55 7.12 -16.85
C ARG A 153 1.05 8.53 -17.18
N ASP A 154 2.23 8.92 -16.69
CA ASP A 154 2.81 10.22 -17.01
C ASP A 154 3.15 10.35 -18.51
N LEU A 155 3.65 9.26 -19.13
CA LEU A 155 3.92 9.21 -20.57
C LEU A 155 2.63 9.25 -21.40
N GLU A 156 1.58 8.53 -20.98
CA GLU A 156 0.26 8.58 -21.60
C GLU A 156 -0.33 9.99 -21.56
N LEU A 157 -0.15 10.73 -20.47
CA LEU A 157 -0.51 12.14 -20.39
C LEU A 157 0.25 12.95 -21.44
N LEU A 158 1.58 12.83 -21.51
CA LEU A 158 2.38 13.59 -22.49
C LEU A 158 2.03 13.25 -23.95
N LEU A 159 1.78 11.97 -24.26
CA LEU A 159 1.48 11.49 -25.61
C LEU A 159 0.03 11.75 -26.04
N GLY A 160 -0.93 11.67 -25.11
CA GLY A 160 -2.32 12.06 -25.36
C GLY A 160 -2.46 13.55 -25.72
N ASN A 161 -1.51 14.37 -25.29
CA ASN A 161 -1.44 15.79 -25.64
C ASN A 161 -0.71 16.07 -26.96
N GLY A 162 0.11 15.15 -27.47
CA GLY A 162 0.83 15.29 -28.73
C GLY A 162 0.08 14.80 -29.97
N THR A 163 -1.03 14.08 -29.81
CA THR A 163 -1.79 13.46 -30.91
C THR A 163 -3.14 14.11 -31.18
N ALA A 164 -3.47 15.22 -30.50
CA ALA A 164 -4.54 16.09 -30.96
C ALA A 164 -4.05 16.81 -32.22
N ASP A 165 -4.32 16.20 -33.36
CA ASP A 165 -4.18 16.74 -34.72
C ASP A 165 -5.14 17.93 -34.91
N GLN A 166 -4.97 18.96 -34.11
CA GLN A 166 -5.60 20.26 -34.29
C GLN A 166 -4.59 21.19 -34.98
N PRO A 167 -4.98 21.84 -36.08
CA PRO A 167 -4.09 22.76 -36.77
C PRO A 167 -3.71 23.86 -35.79
N ALA A 168 -2.40 24.17 -35.74
CA ALA A 168 -1.79 25.18 -34.89
C ALA A 168 -2.72 26.39 -34.63
N SER A 169 -3.45 26.31 -33.52
CA SER A 169 -4.31 27.37 -33.02
C SER A 169 -3.97 27.51 -31.56
N ASP A 170 -3.16 28.52 -31.29
CA ASP A 170 -2.97 29.17 -30.00
C ASP A 170 -2.75 28.22 -28.80
N GLY A 171 -1.51 28.10 -28.31
CA GLY A 171 -1.11 27.19 -27.22
C GLY A 171 -1.91 27.31 -25.90
N GLY A 172 -2.83 28.26 -25.80
CA GLY A 172 -3.88 28.28 -24.79
C GLY A 172 -4.90 27.13 -24.90
N ASP A 173 -5.13 26.53 -26.07
CA ASP A 173 -6.08 25.41 -26.24
C ASP A 173 -5.48 24.05 -25.83
N GLU A 174 -4.19 23.83 -26.06
CA GLU A 174 -3.45 22.67 -25.54
C GLU A 174 -3.44 22.66 -24.00
N LEU A 175 -3.18 23.83 -23.39
CA LEU A 175 -3.21 24.01 -21.93
C LEU A 175 -4.62 23.79 -21.35
N LYS A 176 -5.69 24.11 -22.10
CA LYS A 176 -7.06 23.79 -21.70
C LYS A 176 -7.32 22.28 -21.71
N GLY A 177 -6.79 21.56 -22.70
CA GLY A 177 -6.87 20.10 -22.77
C GLY A 177 -6.18 19.43 -21.58
N ILE A 178 -4.94 19.84 -21.28
CA ILE A 178 -4.16 19.35 -20.13
C ILE A 178 -4.93 19.57 -18.81
N LEU A 179 -5.49 20.76 -18.62
CA LEU A 179 -6.21 21.11 -17.39
C LEU A 179 -7.47 20.25 -17.20
N LEU A 180 -8.22 19.97 -18.28
CA LEU A 180 -9.41 19.14 -18.23
C LEU A 180 -9.09 17.68 -17.87
N GLN A 181 -8.03 17.13 -18.48
CA GLN A 181 -7.58 15.77 -18.21
C GLN A 181 -7.02 15.64 -16.79
N ALA A 182 -6.31 16.66 -16.28
CA ALA A 182 -5.86 16.71 -14.90
C ALA A 182 -7.02 16.79 -13.89
N ILE A 183 -8.10 17.54 -14.20
CA ILE A 183 -9.31 17.58 -13.36
C ILE A 183 -9.95 16.19 -13.26
N GLU A 184 -10.03 15.48 -14.37
CA GLU A 184 -10.63 14.14 -14.42
C GLU A 184 -9.80 13.11 -13.62
N GLN A 185 -8.47 13.14 -13.76
CA GLN A 185 -7.57 12.21 -13.08
C GLN A 185 -7.34 12.52 -11.59
N VAL A 186 -7.24 13.79 -11.20
CA VAL A 186 -7.08 14.20 -9.79
C VAL A 186 -8.40 14.06 -9.02
N GLY A 187 -9.52 13.89 -9.73
CA GLY A 187 -10.85 13.87 -9.11
C GLY A 187 -11.27 15.23 -8.56
N ALA A 188 -10.65 16.31 -9.04
CA ALA A 188 -10.95 17.66 -8.59
C ALA A 188 -12.31 18.12 -9.12
N SER A 189 -13.04 18.91 -8.34
CA SER A 189 -14.29 19.52 -8.80
C SER A 189 -14.04 20.73 -9.70
N THR A 190 -12.95 21.47 -9.44
CA THR A 190 -12.58 22.71 -10.13
C THR A 190 -11.05 22.86 -10.13
N ALA A 191 -10.47 23.21 -11.28
CA ALA A 191 -9.06 23.64 -11.38
C ALA A 191 -8.94 24.98 -12.09
N ALA A 192 -8.01 25.81 -11.61
CA ALA A 192 -7.69 27.10 -12.17
C ALA A 192 -6.17 27.24 -12.36
N LEU A 193 -5.74 27.67 -13.54
CA LEU A 193 -4.36 27.96 -13.90
C LEU A 193 -4.27 29.43 -14.28
N ILE A 194 -3.45 30.19 -13.56
CA ILE A 194 -3.23 31.62 -13.82
C ILE A 194 -1.73 31.86 -14.00
N VAL A 195 -1.33 32.28 -15.20
CA VAL A 195 0.03 32.67 -15.57
C VAL A 195 0.00 34.13 -16.05
N PRO A 196 0.21 35.10 -15.15
CA PRO A 196 0.03 36.52 -15.45
C PRO A 196 1.01 37.03 -16.52
N ASP A 197 2.27 36.59 -16.51
CA ASP A 197 3.31 37.01 -17.48
C ASP A 197 3.01 36.56 -18.92
N LYS A 198 2.13 35.57 -19.07
CA LYS A 198 1.68 35.04 -20.36
C LYS A 198 0.23 35.39 -20.67
N SER A 199 -0.43 36.18 -19.83
CA SER A 199 -1.87 36.50 -19.91
C SER A 199 -2.80 35.27 -19.96
N ILE A 200 -2.39 34.14 -19.38
CA ILE A 200 -3.16 32.90 -19.40
C ILE A 200 -3.96 32.79 -18.09
N ALA A 201 -5.29 32.80 -18.19
CA ALA A 201 -6.18 32.51 -17.06
C ALA A 201 -7.21 31.45 -17.49
N LEU A 202 -7.00 30.22 -17.07
CA LEU A 202 -7.86 29.08 -17.37
C LEU A 202 -8.57 28.62 -16.11
N LEU A 203 -9.88 28.43 -16.20
CA LEU A 203 -10.68 27.89 -15.11
C LEU A 203 -11.67 26.87 -15.67
N ARG A 204 -11.68 25.69 -15.08
CA ARG A 204 -12.53 24.56 -15.51
C ARG A 204 -13.09 23.85 -14.29
N SER A 205 -14.35 23.45 -14.38
CA SER A 205 -15.08 22.68 -13.36
C SER A 205 -15.70 21.46 -14.01
N LYS A 206 -15.73 20.34 -13.28
CA LYS A 206 -16.23 19.04 -13.75
C LYS A 206 -17.75 19.05 -14.01
N ASP A 207 -18.50 19.94 -13.35
CA ASP A 207 -19.97 20.00 -13.44
C ASP A 207 -20.49 21.16 -14.30
N SER A 208 -21.33 20.77 -15.28
CA SER A 208 -21.97 21.63 -16.27
C SER A 208 -22.83 22.75 -15.65
N LYS A 209 -22.46 23.98 -16.01
CA LYS A 209 -23.22 25.25 -16.02
C LYS A 209 -23.69 25.91 -14.72
N ASN A 210 -24.07 25.22 -13.65
CA ASN A 210 -24.63 25.89 -12.45
C ASN A 210 -23.65 26.03 -11.26
N LYS A 211 -22.80 25.03 -10.99
CA LYS A 211 -21.77 25.09 -9.94
C LYS A 211 -20.53 25.87 -10.39
N SER A 212 -20.21 25.77 -11.69
CA SER A 212 -19.15 26.52 -12.37
C SER A 212 -19.24 28.05 -12.17
N ARG A 213 -20.43 28.64 -12.07
CA ARG A 213 -20.59 30.11 -11.88
C ARG A 213 -20.23 30.59 -10.47
N LYS A 214 -20.43 29.77 -9.44
CA LYS A 214 -20.05 30.13 -8.06
C LYS A 214 -18.54 29.98 -7.88
N ASP A 215 -17.97 28.91 -8.42
CA ASP A 215 -16.54 28.66 -8.37
C ASP A 215 -15.74 29.67 -9.21
N THR A 216 -16.24 30.09 -10.38
CA THR A 216 -15.63 31.18 -11.16
C THR A 216 -15.66 32.51 -10.40
N GLN A 217 -16.74 32.81 -9.67
CA GLN A 217 -16.84 34.03 -8.86
C GLN A 217 -15.91 34.00 -7.64
N LEU A 218 -15.75 32.84 -7.00
CA LEU A 218 -14.81 32.67 -5.89
C LEU A 218 -13.36 32.83 -6.35
N VAL A 219 -12.98 32.21 -7.47
CA VAL A 219 -11.63 32.38 -8.02
C VAL A 219 -11.39 33.81 -8.55
N ALA A 220 -12.39 34.45 -9.15
CA ALA A 220 -12.28 35.85 -9.57
C ALA A 220 -12.10 36.81 -8.38
N ARG A 221 -12.77 36.55 -7.24
CA ARG A 221 -12.57 37.31 -5.99
C ARG A 221 -11.19 37.04 -5.38
N ALA A 222 -10.75 35.77 -5.39
CA ALA A 222 -9.46 35.38 -4.86
C ALA A 222 -8.27 35.81 -5.74
N HIS A 223 -8.49 36.08 -7.03
CA HIS A 223 -7.46 36.43 -8.01
C HIS A 223 -6.48 37.51 -7.53
N ARG A 224 -6.98 38.62 -6.98
CA ARG A 224 -6.12 39.70 -6.45
C ARG A 224 -5.26 39.24 -5.26
N GLN A 225 -5.82 38.43 -4.39
CA GLN A 225 -5.12 37.90 -3.22
C GLN A 225 -4.09 36.84 -3.61
N LEU A 226 -4.42 35.96 -4.57
CA LEU A 226 -3.51 34.95 -5.10
C LEU A 226 -2.33 35.55 -5.84
N LEU A 227 -2.56 36.60 -6.64
CA LEU A 227 -1.48 37.34 -7.30
C LEU A 227 -0.59 38.07 -6.30
N SER A 228 -1.17 38.72 -5.28
CA SER A 228 -0.39 39.34 -4.21
C SER A 228 0.46 38.31 -3.45
N LEU A 229 -0.10 37.13 -3.17
CA LEU A 229 0.62 36.04 -2.51
C LEU A 229 1.74 35.46 -3.39
N ALA A 230 1.51 35.33 -4.70
CA ALA A 230 2.53 34.87 -5.64
C ALA A 230 3.69 35.89 -5.77
N GLN A 231 3.36 37.20 -5.80
CA GLN A 231 4.35 38.28 -5.86
C GLN A 231 5.21 38.35 -4.58
N ILE A 232 4.60 38.19 -3.40
CA ILE A 232 5.33 38.21 -2.13
C ILE A 232 6.22 36.97 -1.97
N ARG A 233 5.77 35.79 -2.45
CA ARG A 233 6.52 34.54 -2.31
C ARG A 233 7.55 34.31 -3.41
N HIS A 234 7.63 35.17 -4.43
CA HIS A 234 8.52 35.04 -5.59
C HIS A 234 8.53 33.62 -6.19
N GLY A 235 7.36 32.97 -6.30
CA GLY A 235 7.26 31.57 -6.73
C GLY A 235 5.83 31.09 -6.98
N PRO A 236 5.68 29.89 -7.60
CA PRO A 236 4.37 29.33 -7.93
C PRO A 236 3.58 28.99 -6.66
N VAL A 237 2.29 29.35 -6.65
CA VAL A 237 1.38 29.09 -5.52
C VAL A 237 0.43 27.96 -5.90
N ILE A 238 0.51 26.83 -5.20
CA ILE A 238 -0.35 25.66 -5.40
C ILE A 238 -1.34 25.59 -4.23
N ILE A 239 -2.64 25.55 -4.53
CA ILE A 239 -3.71 25.43 -3.54
C ILE A 239 -4.54 24.19 -3.87
N ASN A 240 -4.33 23.11 -3.11
CA ASN A 240 -5.00 21.82 -3.33
C ASN A 240 -6.33 21.67 -2.56
N LYS A 241 -6.73 22.67 -1.76
CA LYS A 241 -8.01 22.69 -1.06
C LYS A 241 -8.58 24.11 -1.02
N LEU A 242 -9.68 24.31 -1.74
CA LEU A 242 -10.61 25.39 -1.43
C LEU A 242 -11.48 24.85 -0.28
N ALA A 243 -11.44 25.49 0.88
CA ALA A 243 -12.30 25.08 1.98
C ALA A 243 -13.76 25.07 1.47
N PRO A 244 -14.52 23.97 1.66
CA PRO A 244 -15.97 24.04 1.47
C PRO A 244 -16.48 25.05 2.51
N ASP A 245 -17.35 25.96 2.05
CA ASP A 245 -17.92 27.05 2.84
C ASP A 245 -18.22 26.60 4.28
N SER A 246 -17.67 27.35 5.25
CA SER A 246 -18.32 27.48 6.55
C SER A 246 -19.58 28.30 6.35
N ALA A 247 -20.68 27.60 6.02
CA ALA A 247 -22.06 28.07 6.12
C ALA A 247 -23.01 26.87 6.18
#